data_AF-A0A3A0BTG9-F1
#
_entry.id   AF-A0A3A0BTG9-F1
#
_cell.length_a   1.000
_cell.length_b   1.000
_cell.length_c   1.000
_cell.angle_alpha   90.00
_cell.angle_beta   90.00
_cell.angle_gamma   90.00
#
_symmetry.space_group_name_H-M   'P 1'
#
loop_
_entity.id
_entity.type
_entity.pdbx_description
1 polymer ?
#
loop_
_entity_poly.entity_id
_entity_poly.type
_entity_poly.pdbx_seq_one_letter_code
_entity_poly.pdbx_strand_id
1 'polypeptide(L)'
;MTKHHNNKPLSVTLVSEQYAPGVSSTAFLFEELMLELRRQGVAASVRTLTPGYHGYVREEKIAWRETRKGVPVRRLPFNRSTRAGEALNREVEDISRRSSRSRDQ
;
A
#
# COMPACT_ATOMS: atom_id res chain seq x y z
N MET A 1 32.16 -12.87 21.10
CA MET A 1 31.74 -12.14 19.88
C MET A 1 30.42 -12.73 19.42
N THR A 2 29.30 -12.14 19.80
CA THR A 2 27.97 -12.59 19.42
C THR A 2 27.73 -12.21 17.96
N LYS A 3 27.41 -13.20 17.12
CA LYS A 3 27.01 -13.00 15.74
C LYS A 3 25.77 -12.10 15.75
N HIS A 4 25.89 -10.86 15.26
CA HIS A 4 24.72 -10.05 14.96
C HIS A 4 23.93 -10.80 13.87
N HIS A 5 22.84 -11.45 14.27
CA HIS A 5 21.82 -11.86 13.31
C HIS A 5 21.40 -10.58 12.57
N ASN A 6 21.71 -10.53 11.28
CA ASN A 6 21.36 -9.43 10.41
C ASN A 6 19.83 -9.48 10.21
N ASN A 7 19.08 -9.03 11.22
CA ASN A 7 17.63 -8.93 11.15
C ASN A 7 17.32 -7.83 10.15
N LYS A 8 17.08 -8.23 8.89
CA LYS A 8 16.58 -7.32 7.86
C LYS A 8 15.35 -6.61 8.46
N PRO A 9 15.30 -5.26 8.41
CA PRO A 9 14.19 -4.52 8.97
C PRO A 9 12.87 -4.99 8.32
N LEU A 10 11.87 -5.28 9.15
CA LEU A 10 10.57 -5.74 8.68
C LEU A 10 9.94 -4.66 7.81
N SER A 11 9.47 -5.06 6.62
CA SER A 11 8.70 -4.19 5.73
C SER A 11 7.34 -4.80 5.46
N VAL A 12 6.31 -3.96 5.56
CA VAL A 12 4.91 -4.34 5.33
C VAL A 12 4.33 -3.46 4.25
N THR A 13 3.68 -4.07 3.25
CA THR A 13 2.90 -3.34 2.26
C THR A 13 1.46 -3.82 2.32
N LEU A 14 0.54 -2.94 2.70
CA LEU A 14 -0.89 -3.21 2.66
C LEU A 14 -1.39 -3.01 1.24
N VAL A 15 -2.07 -4.02 0.69
CA VAL A 15 -2.75 -3.97 -0.60
C VAL A 15 -4.24 -4.07 -0.36
N SER A 16 -5.01 -3.04 -0.70
CA SER A 16 -6.43 -2.95 -0.37
C SER A 16 -7.21 -2.16 -1.42
N GLU A 17 -8.50 -2.43 -1.59
CA GLU A 17 -9.38 -1.57 -2.39
C GLU A 17 -9.61 -0.20 -1.75
N GLN A 18 -9.61 -0.18 -0.41
CA GLN A 18 -9.96 0.98 0.40
C GLN A 18 -8.79 1.38 1.29
N TYR A 19 -8.51 2.68 1.30
CA TYR A 19 -7.62 3.32 2.26
C TYR A 19 -8.04 4.77 2.46
N ALA A 20 -7.75 5.33 3.63
CA ALA A 20 -8.08 6.71 3.95
C ALA A 20 -7.60 7.69 2.83
N PRO A 21 -8.37 8.75 2.51
CA PRO A 21 -9.51 9.31 3.24
C PRO A 21 -10.88 8.68 2.91
N GLY A 22 -10.95 7.44 2.42
CA GLY A 22 -12.24 6.75 2.27
C GLY A 22 -13.08 6.79 3.55
N VAL A 23 -14.39 6.98 3.42
CA VAL A 23 -15.34 7.14 4.56
C VAL A 23 -15.79 5.81 5.18
N SER A 24 -15.31 4.69 4.66
CA SER A 24 -15.58 3.35 5.20
C SER A 24 -14.79 3.07 6.48
N SER A 25 -15.39 2.39 7.45
CA SER A 25 -14.71 1.94 8.67
C SER A 25 -13.42 1.15 8.39
N THR A 26 -13.41 0.33 7.34
CA THR A 26 -12.23 -0.43 6.88
C THR A 26 -11.07 0.48 6.48
N ALA A 27 -11.34 1.58 5.77
CA ALA A 27 -10.32 2.55 5.38
C ALA A 27 -9.68 3.25 6.58
N PHE A 28 -10.45 3.53 7.64
CA PHE A 28 -9.95 4.10 8.89
C PHE A 28 -9.11 3.09 9.67
N LEU A 29 -9.61 1.86 9.84
CA LEU A 29 -8.88 0.79 10.53
C LEU A 29 -7.51 0.55 9.89
N PHE A 30 -7.44 0.51 8.57
CA PHE A 30 -6.17 0.36 7.86
C PHE A 30 -5.24 1.55 8.03
N GLU A 31 -5.75 2.77 8.10
CA GLU A 31 -4.92 3.94 8.41
C GLU A 31 -4.29 3.81 9.81
N GLU A 32 -5.08 3.45 10.82
CA GLU A 32 -4.60 3.27 12.20
C GLU A 32 -3.55 2.16 12.31
N LEU A 33 -3.82 1.00 11.70
CA LEU A 33 -2.87 -0.13 11.67
C LEU A 33 -1.54 0.28 11.04
N MET A 34 -1.56 0.95 9.89
CA MET A 34 -0.34 1.34 9.18
C MET A 34 0.45 2.41 9.94
N LEU A 35 -0.22 3.28 10.68
CA LEU A 35 0.44 4.24 11.57
C LEU A 35 1.13 3.54 12.73
N GLU A 36 0.47 2.57 13.36
CA GLU A 36 1.01 1.84 14.49
C GLU A 36 2.23 1.00 14.09
N LEU A 37 2.18 0.34 12.93
CA LEU A 37 3.35 -0.37 12.39
C LEU A 37 4.56 0.56 12.21
N ARG A 38 4.35 1.78 11.70
CA ARG A 38 5.45 2.75 11.54
C ARG A 38 6.00 3.24 12.87
N ARG A 39 5.14 3.44 13.88
CA ARG A 39 5.58 3.81 15.24
C ARG A 39 6.49 2.73 15.85
N GLN A 40 6.25 1.47 15.51
CA GLN A 40 7.09 0.34 15.93
C GLN A 40 8.36 0.16 15.08
N GLY A 41 8.65 1.09 14.16
CA GLY A 41 9.84 1.05 13.31
C GLY A 41 9.72 0.14 12.08
N VAL A 42 8.53 -0.37 11.77
CA VAL A 42 8.29 -1.17 10.56
C VAL A 42 8.23 -0.26 9.34
N ALA A 43 8.92 -0.65 8.27
CA ALA A 43 8.83 0.04 6.98
C ALA A 43 7.48 -0.26 6.31
N ALA A 44 6.45 0.51 6.69
CA ALA A 44 5.07 0.30 6.25
C ALA A 44 4.70 1.21 5.06
N SER A 45 4.05 0.64 4.03
CA SER A 45 3.54 1.36 2.85
C SER A 45 2.20 0.81 2.35
N VAL A 46 1.49 1.55 1.50
CA VAL A 46 0.16 1.17 1.00
C VAL A 46 0.11 1.17 -0.53
N ARG A 47 -0.61 0.18 -1.08
CA ARG A 47 -1.12 0.12 -2.45
C ARG A 47 -2.64 0.07 -2.37
N THR A 48 -3.30 1.09 -2.90
CA THR A 48 -4.76 1.19 -2.84
C THR A 48 -5.35 1.52 -4.21
N LEU A 49 -6.57 1.08 -4.50
CA LEU A 49 -7.27 1.55 -5.69
C LEU A 49 -7.61 3.05 -5.55
N THR A 50 -7.75 3.72 -6.69
CA THR A 50 -8.39 5.04 -6.75
C THR A 50 -9.83 4.93 -6.20
N PRO A 51 -10.29 5.86 -5.34
CA PRO A 51 -11.63 5.78 -4.75
C PRO A 51 -12.72 5.67 -5.82
N GLY A 52 -13.49 4.57 -5.79
CA GLY A 52 -14.48 4.20 -6.81
C GLY A 52 -15.69 5.13 -6.95
N TYR A 53 -15.76 6.24 -6.21
CA TYR A 53 -16.88 7.20 -6.24
C TYR A 53 -16.97 8.06 -7.52
N HIS A 54 -16.16 7.80 -8.55
CA HIS A 54 -15.87 8.85 -9.51
C HIS A 54 -16.14 8.50 -10.97
N GLY A 55 -17.40 8.71 -11.35
CA GLY A 55 -17.67 9.50 -12.57
C GLY A 55 -17.36 11.01 -12.40
N TYR A 56 -16.86 11.45 -11.23
CA TYR A 56 -16.77 12.86 -10.82
C TYR A 56 -15.35 13.38 -10.48
N VAL A 57 -14.32 12.53 -10.39
CA VAL A 57 -12.92 12.96 -10.19
C VAL A 57 -12.25 12.84 -11.54
N ARG A 58 -11.86 14.00 -12.07
CA ARG A 58 -10.97 14.07 -13.22
C ARG A 58 -9.66 13.38 -12.84
N GLU A 59 -9.17 12.49 -13.68
CA GLU A 59 -7.91 11.76 -13.47
C GLU A 59 -6.74 12.69 -13.11
N GLU A 60 -6.77 13.93 -13.64
CA GLU A 60 -5.85 15.04 -13.36
C GLU A 60 -5.71 15.39 -11.87
N LYS A 61 -6.73 15.08 -11.04
CA LYS A 61 -6.75 15.40 -9.61
C LYS A 61 -6.32 14.23 -8.72
N ILE A 62 -5.97 13.08 -9.29
CA ILE A 62 -5.57 11.90 -8.53
C ILE A 62 -4.10 12.01 -8.12
N ALA A 63 -3.85 12.12 -6.82
CA ALA A 63 -2.50 11.96 -6.27
C ALA A 63 -2.07 10.48 -6.35
N TRP A 64 -1.45 10.10 -7.47
CA TRP A 64 -0.99 8.71 -7.71
C TRP A 64 0.05 8.22 -6.70
N ARG A 65 0.81 9.15 -6.11
CA ARG A 65 1.73 8.91 -5.00
C ARG A 65 1.56 10.04 -4.00
N GLU A 66 1.37 9.69 -2.74
CA GLU A 66 1.27 10.64 -1.64
C GLU A 66 1.89 10.06 -0.37
N THR A 67 2.21 10.94 0.59
CA THR A 67 2.58 10.54 1.94
C THR A 67 1.49 11.00 2.88
N ARG A 68 0.79 10.06 3.50
CA ARG A 68 -0.35 10.33 4.36
C ARG A 68 0.02 10.01 5.80
N LYS A 69 0.07 11.03 6.67
CA LYS A 69 0.48 10.89 8.08
C LYS A 69 1.79 10.10 8.24
N GLY A 70 2.74 10.33 7.32
CA GLY A 70 4.03 9.62 7.28
C GLY A 70 4.02 8.25 6.57
N VAL A 71 2.87 7.71 6.19
CA VAL A 71 2.74 6.45 5.43
C VAL A 71 2.79 6.73 3.92
N PRO A 72 3.73 6.15 3.15
CA PRO A 72 3.71 6.24 1.69
C PRO A 72 2.51 5.47 1.12
N VAL A 73 1.70 6.13 0.31
CA VAL A 73 0.53 5.58 -0.37
C VAL A 73 0.73 5.71 -1.87
N ARG A 74 0.55 4.61 -2.60
CA ARG A 74 0.46 4.64 -4.07
C ARG A 74 -0.95 4.21 -4.46
N ARG A 75 -1.59 5.04 -5.29
CA ARG A 75 -2.90 4.76 -5.85
C ARG A 75 -2.73 4.02 -7.17
N LEU A 76 -3.60 3.03 -7.40
CA LEU A 76 -3.61 2.20 -8.59
C LEU A 76 -4.80 2.59 -9.45
N PRO A 77 -4.63 2.67 -10.77
CA PRO A 77 -5.74 3.00 -11.66
C PRO A 77 -6.77 1.88 -11.57
N PHE A 78 -8.02 2.25 -11.28
CA PHE A 78 -9.15 1.34 -11.41
C PHE A 78 -9.92 1.71 -12.67
N ASN A 79 -9.68 0.98 -13.75
CA ASN A 79 -10.52 1.07 -14.94
C ASN A 79 -11.67 0.06 -14.79
N ARG A 80 -12.92 0.47 -15.05
CA ARG A 80 -14.13 -0.39 -14.97
C ARG A 80 -14.03 -1.67 -15.79
N SER A 81 -13.16 -1.70 -16.81
CA SER A 81 -12.86 -2.90 -17.62
C SER A 81 -11.98 -3.94 -16.92
N THR A 82 -11.34 -3.57 -15.81
CA THR A 82 -10.44 -4.44 -15.03
C THR A 82 -11.12 -4.73 -13.70
N ARG A 83 -11.26 -6.00 -13.33
CA ARG A 83 -11.81 -6.35 -12.02
C ARG A 83 -10.86 -5.81 -10.94
N ALA A 84 -11.41 -5.24 -9.86
CA ALA A 84 -10.64 -4.63 -8.76
C ALA A 84 -9.57 -5.60 -8.22
N GLY A 85 -9.94 -6.88 -8.08
CA GLY A 85 -9.03 -7.95 -7.67
C GLY A 85 -7.84 -8.17 -8.61
N GLU A 86 -7.99 -7.99 -9.93
CA GLU A 86 -6.87 -8.20 -10.88
C GLU A 86 -5.80 -7.12 -10.73
N ALA A 87 -6.20 -5.86 -10.55
CA ALA A 87 -5.28 -4.75 -10.33
C ALA A 87 -4.50 -4.93 -9.02
N LEU A 88 -5.17 -5.40 -7.97
CA LEU A 88 -4.54 -5.68 -6.67
C LEU A 88 -3.61 -6.90 -6.72
N ASN A 89 -4.03 -7.98 -7.39
CA ASN A 89 -3.22 -9.20 -7.52
C ASN A 89 -1.89 -8.94 -8.23
N ARG A 90 -1.90 -8.09 -9.28
CA ARG A 90 -0.65 -7.70 -9.96
C ARG A 90 0.32 -6.99 -9.02
N GLU A 91 -0.16 -6.13 -8.12
CA GLU A 91 0.72 -5.49 -7.14
C GLU A 91 1.23 -6.47 -6.08
N VAL A 92 0.41 -7.45 -5.66
CA VAL A 92 0.87 -8.53 -4.77
C VAL A 92 2.00 -9.34 -5.42
N GLU A 93 1.86 -9.69 -6.71
CA GLU A 93 2.90 -10.37 -7.48
C GLU A 93 4.17 -9.54 -7.61
N ASP A 94 4.04 -8.25 -7.93
CA ASP A 94 5.17 -7.33 -8.08
C ASP A 94 5.94 -7.12 -6.77
N ILE A 95 5.23 -6.99 -5.65
CA ILE A 95 5.83 -6.91 -4.31
C ILE A 95 6.58 -8.20 -3.99
N SER A 96 5.94 -9.35 -4.24
CA SER A 96 6.54 -10.67 -4.01
C SER A 96 7.83 -10.85 -4.81
N ARG A 97 7.81 -10.51 -6.12
CA ARG A 97 9.00 -10.61 -6.99
C ARG A 97 10.15 -9.72 -6.54
N ARG A 98 9.86 -8.49 -6.10
CA ARG A 98 10.87 -7.55 -5.57
C ARG A 98 11.50 -8.05 -4.26
N SER A 99 10.69 -8.65 -3.40
CA SER A 99 11.14 -9.25 -2.14
C SER A 99 12.07 -10.45 -2.37
N SER A 100 11.80 -11.27 -3.39
CA SER A 100 12.69 -12.39 -3.73
C SER A 100 14.03 -11.93 -4.26
N ARG A 101 14.06 -10.93 -5.15
CA ARG A 101 15.32 -10.38 -5.71
C ARG A 101 16.24 -9.73 -4.68
N SER A 102 15.71 -9.22 -3.57
CA SER A 102 16.51 -8.65 -2.48
C SER A 102 17.03 -9.68 -1.48
N ARG A 103 16.69 -10.97 -1.66
CA ARG A 103 17.24 -12.08 -0.87
C ARG A 103 18.46 -12.74 -1.52
N ASP A 104 18.62 -12.61 -2.84
CA ASP A 104 19.71 -13.20 -3.61
C ASP A 104 20.96 -12.29 -3.71
N GLN A 105 20.94 -11.13 -3.03
CA GLN A 105 22.07 -10.22 -2.83
C GLN A 105 22.38 -10.12 -1.34
#